data_AF-A0A7D5S2C5-F1
#
_entry.id   AF-A0A7D5S2C5-F1
#
_cell.length_a   1.000
_cell.length_b   1.000
_cell.length_c   1.000
_cell.angle_alpha   90.00
_cell.angle_beta   90.00
_cell.angle_gamma   90.00
#
_symmetry.space_group_name_H-M   'P 1'
#
loop_
_entity.id
_entity.type
_entity.pdbx_description
1 polymer ?
#
loop_
_entity_poly.entity_id
_entity_poly.type
_entity_poly.pdbx_seq_one_letter_code
_entity_poly.pdbx_strand_id
1 'polypeptide(L)'
;MPPVPGACPNAIGFTGAFDPTNWTLSNTNGGNGSVSSNSSTVLLTGSNAGSLSPTYTYYTVTVPCDGVINFNWDYSTTDWDRLYDPFGYSINGVLRN
;
A
#
# COMPACT_ATOMS: atom_id res chain seq x y z
N MET A 1 14.43 -34.58 -2.85
CA MET A 1 14.92 -33.63 -1.81
C MET A 1 13.71 -32.89 -1.26
N PRO A 2 13.55 -32.75 0.07
CA PRO A 2 12.48 -31.93 0.62
C PRO A 2 12.77 -30.44 0.36
N PRO A 3 11.74 -29.57 0.32
CA PRO A 3 11.93 -28.12 0.21
C PRO A 3 12.69 -27.60 1.44
N VAL A 4 13.64 -26.68 1.24
CA VAL A 4 14.33 -26.00 2.35
C VAL A 4 13.33 -25.00 2.97
N PRO A 5 12.96 -25.12 4.26
CA PRO A 5 12.16 -24.12 4.93
C PRO A 5 12.99 -22.82 5.07
N GLY A 6 12.46 -21.68 4.61
CA GLY A 6 12.96 -20.38 5.05
C GLY A 6 13.51 -19.42 3.99
N ALA A 7 13.42 -19.70 2.69
CA ALA A 7 13.68 -18.68 1.68
C ALA A 7 12.39 -17.94 1.34
N CYS A 8 12.39 -16.61 1.47
CA CYS A 8 11.32 -15.77 0.93
C CYS A 8 11.12 -16.06 -0.56
N PRO A 9 9.90 -16.38 -1.02
CA PRO A 9 9.65 -16.42 -2.45
C PRO A 9 9.90 -15.02 -3.01
N ASN A 10 10.82 -14.92 -3.99
CA ASN A 10 10.94 -13.71 -4.78
C ASN A 10 9.60 -13.52 -5.52
N ALA A 11 8.98 -12.36 -5.34
CA ALA A 11 7.79 -11.98 -6.06
C ALA A 11 8.13 -10.80 -6.97
N ILE A 12 7.75 -10.92 -8.24
CA ILE A 12 7.79 -9.83 -9.21
C ILE A 12 6.35 -9.40 -9.47
N GLY A 13 6.10 -8.10 -9.33
CA GLY A 13 4.75 -7.55 -9.38
C GLY A 13 3.90 -7.94 -8.17
N PHE A 14 2.58 -7.80 -8.32
CA PHE A 14 1.59 -8.16 -7.31
C PHE A 14 1.12 -9.60 -7.55
N THR A 15 1.97 -10.56 -7.21
CA THR A 15 1.70 -12.00 -7.39
C THR A 15 2.12 -12.79 -6.15
N GLY A 16 1.64 -14.04 -6.03
CA GLY A 16 1.98 -14.92 -4.92
C GLY A 16 1.58 -14.33 -3.56
N ALA A 17 2.53 -14.20 -2.64
CA ALA A 17 2.28 -13.60 -1.32
C ALA A 17 1.87 -12.12 -1.39
N PHE A 18 2.20 -11.42 -2.48
CA PHE A 18 1.85 -10.03 -2.71
C PHE A 18 0.71 -9.86 -3.72
N ASP A 19 0.01 -10.95 -4.07
CA ASP A 19 -1.22 -10.88 -4.87
C ASP A 19 -2.22 -9.90 -4.22
N PRO A 20 -2.90 -9.02 -4.98
CA PRO A 20 -3.76 -7.98 -4.43
C PRO A 20 -4.90 -8.51 -3.54
N THR A 21 -5.29 -9.78 -3.70
CA THR A 21 -6.28 -10.43 -2.83
C THR A 21 -5.80 -10.64 -1.39
N ASN A 22 -4.49 -10.61 -1.15
CA ASN A 22 -3.89 -10.72 0.19
C ASN A 22 -3.71 -9.35 0.87
N TRP A 23 -3.99 -8.25 0.18
CA TRP A 23 -3.86 -6.90 0.72
C TRP A 23 -5.20 -6.42 1.28
N THR A 24 -5.13 -5.62 2.34
CA THR A 24 -6.30 -5.01 2.98
C THR A 24 -6.33 -3.51 2.72
N LEU A 25 -7.44 -3.03 2.16
CA LEU A 25 -7.75 -1.59 2.13
C LEU A 25 -8.38 -1.18 3.46
N SER A 26 -7.88 -0.09 4.06
CA SER A 26 -8.49 0.53 5.23
C SER A 26 -8.47 2.04 5.12
N ASN A 27 -9.51 2.67 5.64
CA ASN A 27 -9.63 4.12 5.72
C ASN A 27 -9.84 4.53 7.18
N THR A 28 -9.18 5.59 7.63
CA THR A 28 -9.39 6.14 8.98
C THR A 28 -10.46 7.22 8.95
N ASN A 29 -11.03 7.54 10.12
CA ASN A 29 -11.91 8.71 10.30
C ASN A 29 -13.08 8.84 9.31
N GLY A 30 -13.61 7.70 8.83
CA GLY A 30 -14.72 7.67 7.88
C GLY A 30 -14.31 7.99 6.44
N GLY A 31 -13.02 7.94 6.11
CA GLY A 31 -12.51 8.16 4.76
C GLY A 31 -13.06 7.20 3.72
N ASN A 32 -13.05 7.63 2.46
CA ASN A 32 -13.63 6.91 1.32
C ASN A 32 -12.61 6.59 0.23
N GLY A 33 -11.32 6.51 0.58
CA GLY A 33 -10.29 6.12 -0.36
C GLY A 33 -10.52 4.71 -0.90
N SER A 34 -9.97 4.45 -2.09
CA SER A 34 -10.24 3.23 -2.85
C SER A 34 -8.97 2.71 -3.50
N VAL A 35 -8.99 1.44 -3.90
CA VAL A 35 -7.90 0.78 -4.59
C VAL A 35 -8.40 0.06 -5.83
N SER A 36 -7.62 0.14 -6.91
CA SER A 36 -7.74 -0.72 -8.08
C SER A 36 -6.39 -1.37 -8.35
N SER A 37 -6.37 -2.66 -8.62
CA SER A 37 -5.13 -3.43 -8.72
C SER A 37 -5.22 -4.54 -9.74
N ASN A 38 -4.06 -4.91 -10.27
CA ASN A 38 -3.86 -6.08 -11.11
C ASN A 38 -2.51 -6.73 -10.74
N SER A 39 -2.07 -7.74 -11.50
CA SER A 39 -0.83 -8.47 -11.21
C SER A 39 0.46 -7.65 -11.33
N SER A 40 0.41 -6.44 -11.90
CA SER A 40 1.58 -5.60 -12.18
C SER A 40 1.53 -4.24 -11.48
N THR A 41 0.34 -3.68 -11.24
CA THR A 41 0.18 -2.31 -10.71
C THR A 41 -0.91 -2.22 -9.66
N VAL A 42 -0.74 -1.30 -8.71
CA VAL A 42 -1.77 -0.84 -7.78
C VAL A 42 -1.97 0.66 -7.98
N LEU A 43 -3.22 1.07 -8.16
CA LEU A 43 -3.66 2.45 -8.12
C LEU A 43 -4.39 2.67 -6.79
N LEU A 44 -3.80 3.48 -5.92
CA LEU A 44 -4.40 3.88 -4.66
C LEU A 44 -4.93 5.32 -4.78
N THR A 45 -6.23 5.50 -4.55
CA THR A 45 -6.88 6.81 -4.54
C THR A 45 -7.16 7.21 -3.11
N GLY A 46 -6.57 8.33 -2.68
CA GLY A 46 -6.80 8.91 -1.36
C GLY A 46 -8.27 9.31 -1.12
N SER A 47 -8.66 9.39 0.14
CA SER A 47 -9.99 9.84 0.55
C SER A 47 -10.21 11.32 0.20
N ASN A 48 -11.40 11.64 -0.31
CA ASN A 48 -11.90 13.01 -0.45
C ASN A 48 -13.17 13.25 0.40
N ALA A 49 -13.47 12.35 1.33
CA ALA A 49 -14.48 12.60 2.35
C ALA A 49 -13.98 13.71 3.27
N GLY A 50 -14.33 14.97 2.96
CA GLY A 50 -13.88 16.15 3.69
C GLY A 50 -14.05 15.98 5.20
N SER A 51 -12.93 15.84 5.90
CA SER A 51 -12.87 15.63 7.34
C SER A 51 -12.14 16.76 8.02
N LEU A 52 -12.59 17.19 9.20
CA LEU A 52 -11.88 18.15 10.05
C LEU A 52 -10.68 17.52 10.79
N SER A 53 -10.35 16.28 10.46
CA SER A 53 -9.26 15.50 11.07
C SER A 53 -8.45 14.83 9.95
N PRO A 54 -7.15 14.58 10.15
CA PRO A 54 -6.33 13.87 9.16
C PRO A 54 -6.96 12.51 8.82
N THR A 55 -7.16 12.23 7.54
CA THR A 55 -7.75 10.98 7.05
C THR A 55 -6.74 10.26 6.19
N TYR A 56 -6.52 8.99 6.47
CA TYR A 56 -5.55 8.15 5.76
C TYR A 56 -6.25 7.02 5.05
N THR A 57 -5.75 6.72 3.86
CA THR A 57 -6.10 5.54 3.08
C THR A 57 -4.87 4.63 3.04
N TYR A 58 -5.00 3.44 3.62
CA TYR A 58 -3.94 2.45 3.67
C TYR A 58 -4.30 1.23 2.82
N TYR A 59 -3.32 0.73 2.09
CA TYR A 59 -3.39 -0.57 1.45
C TYR A 59 -2.18 -1.39 1.93
N THR A 60 -2.42 -2.41 2.73
CA THR A 60 -1.37 -3.10 3.50
C THR A 60 -1.41 -4.60 3.32
N VAL A 61 -0.23 -5.22 3.36
CA VAL A 61 -0.06 -6.67 3.35
C VAL A 61 0.93 -7.08 4.44
N THR A 62 0.77 -8.28 4.98
CA THR A 62 1.76 -8.90 5.86
C THR A 62 2.90 -9.45 5.02
N VAL A 63 4.11 -8.92 5.21
CA VAL A 63 5.31 -9.44 4.55
C VAL A 63 5.66 -10.79 5.20
N PRO A 64 5.78 -11.90 4.42
CA PRO A 64 5.87 -13.24 4.99
C PRO A 64 7.23 -13.56 5.65
N CYS A 65 8.25 -12.74 5.42
CA CYS A 65 9.62 -12.96 5.86
C CYS A 65 10.48 -11.71 5.64
N ASP A 66 11.64 -11.65 6.29
CA ASP A 66 12.54 -10.50 6.21
C ASP A 66 13.19 -10.40 4.82
N GLY A 67 13.25 -9.18 4.27
CA GLY A 67 13.81 -8.94 2.94
C GLY A 67 13.67 -7.49 2.49
N VAL A 68 13.84 -7.29 1.18
CA VAL A 68 13.70 -5.97 0.54
C VAL A 68 12.48 -5.98 -0.37
N ILE A 69 11.62 -4.98 -0.20
CA ILE A 69 10.52 -4.68 -1.12
C ILE A 69 10.91 -3.43 -1.89
N ASN A 70 10.90 -3.50 -3.22
CA ASN A 70 11.18 -2.37 -4.10
C ASN A 70 9.98 -2.17 -5.02
N PHE A 71 9.54 -0.92 -5.16
CA PHE A 71 8.51 -0.53 -6.11
C PHE A 71 8.75 0.91 -6.52
N ASN A 72 8.37 1.21 -7.77
CA ASN A 72 8.29 2.57 -8.26
C ASN A 72 6.87 3.06 -8.03
N TRP A 73 6.72 4.35 -7.73
CA TRP A 73 5.42 5.00 -7.66
C TRP A 73 5.44 6.29 -8.47
N ASP A 74 4.28 6.62 -9.00
CA ASP A 74 3.93 7.94 -9.48
C ASP A 74 2.84 8.49 -8.57
N TYR A 75 2.93 9.77 -8.23
CA TYR A 75 1.98 10.45 -7.35
C TYR A 75 1.48 11.73 -8.02
N SER A 76 0.18 11.98 -7.88
CA SER A 76 -0.47 13.22 -8.29
C SER A 76 -1.57 13.59 -7.30
N THR A 77 -1.75 14.88 -7.09
CA THR A 77 -2.87 15.46 -6.33
C THR A 77 -3.56 16.53 -7.18
N THR A 78 -4.86 16.73 -6.94
CA THR A 78 -5.64 17.85 -7.48
C THR A 78 -5.65 19.07 -6.57
N ASP A 79 -5.14 18.95 -5.34
CA ASP A 79 -4.97 20.06 -4.41
C ASP A 79 -3.78 20.93 -4.79
N TRP A 80 -3.76 22.15 -4.24
CA TRP A 80 -2.74 23.15 -4.55
C TRP A 80 -1.32 22.73 -4.14
N ASP A 81 -1.20 21.87 -3.12
CA ASP A 81 0.08 21.41 -2.60
C ASP A 81 -0.01 19.97 -2.09
N ARG A 82 1.07 19.19 -2.29
CA ARG A 82 1.22 17.83 -1.77
C ARG A 82 1.11 17.73 -0.25
N LEU A 83 1.28 18.83 0.47
CA LEU A 83 1.10 18.90 1.92
C LEU A 83 -0.33 18.57 2.36
N TYR A 84 -1.32 18.75 1.48
CA TYR A 84 -2.72 18.38 1.75
C TYR A 84 -2.99 16.90 1.49
N ASP A 85 -2.28 16.31 0.53
CA ASP A 85 -2.39 14.91 0.13
C ASP A 85 -1.06 14.16 0.29
N PRO A 86 -0.48 14.05 1.50
CA PRO A 86 0.80 13.37 1.66
C PRO A 86 0.66 11.88 1.28
N PHE A 87 1.65 11.39 0.53
CA PHE A 87 1.75 9.98 0.14
C PHE A 87 3.07 9.38 0.65
N GLY A 88 3.07 8.08 0.89
CA GLY A 88 4.24 7.35 1.37
C GLY A 88 3.92 5.88 1.65
N TYR A 89 4.79 5.24 2.42
CA TYR A 89 4.60 3.86 2.88
C TYR A 89 4.65 3.78 4.40
N SER A 90 4.26 2.64 4.95
CA SER A 90 4.41 2.41 6.40
C SER A 90 4.93 1.00 6.65
N ILE A 91 5.66 0.84 7.74
CA ILE A 91 6.13 -0.47 8.22
C ILE A 91 5.63 -0.60 9.66
N ASN A 92 4.83 -1.63 9.93
CA ASN A 92 4.24 -1.89 11.25
C ASN A 92 3.52 -0.66 11.83
N GLY A 93 2.77 0.05 10.99
CA GLY A 93 2.00 1.24 11.38
C GLY A 93 2.82 2.53 11.51
N VAL A 94 4.14 2.49 11.30
CA VAL A 94 4.98 3.69 11.32
C VAL A 94 5.12 4.24 9.91
N LEU A 95 4.54 5.41 9.68
CA LEU A 95 4.55 6.11 8.39
C LEU A 95 5.98 6.59 8.05
N ARG A 96 6.34 6.44 6.78
CA ARG A 96 7.62 6.80 6.16
C ARG A 96 7.31 7.52 4.86
N ASN A 97 7.68 8.78 4.80
CA ASN A 97 7.36 9.75 3.77
C ASN A 97 8.61 10.55 3.40
#